data_AF-A0A090Y662-F1
#
_entry.id   AF-A0A090Y662-F1
#
_cell.length_a   1.000
_cell.length_b   1.000
_cell.length_c   1.000
_cell.angle_alpha   90.00
_cell.angle_beta   90.00
_cell.angle_gamma   90.00
#
_symmetry.space_group_name_H-M   'P 1'
#
loop_
_entity.id
_entity.type
_entity.pdbx_description
1 polymer ?
#
loop_
_entity_poly.entity_id
_entity_poly.type
_entity_poly.pdbx_seq_one_letter_code
_entity_poly.pdbx_strand_id
1 'polypeptide(L)'
;MREHVEPALKELFAADFKVGAAVNPLTIGTQELLLARHFNSITAENEMKFASLHPEEGTYTFEEADRLAEFARKHGMAMRGHTLVWHNQTGDWLFQDSGGGHVSKAVLLERMREHIHTVVGRYKNDIYAWDVVNEAVADEGGDLLRASKWTEIAGADLDFIVKAFAFAHEADPDAVLFYNDYNESHPLKRDKIYALAKSLLERGAPIHGIGLQAHWNLFDPSLDEIRAAIEKYASLGLQLQLTELDMSVFRFDDRRSDLTAPEPGMLERQAERYEAVFRLLKEYRGVISGVTFWGAADDYTWLDDFPVRGRKNWPFLFDERHRSKPAFDRVAGVALG
;
A
#
# COMPACT_ATOMS: atom_id res chain seq x y z
N MET A 1 13.45 8.22 27.63
CA MET A 1 13.48 8.49 26.18
C MET A 1 14.93 8.42 25.74
N ARG A 2 15.31 7.43 24.93
CA ARG A 2 16.63 7.43 24.28
C ARG A 2 16.43 8.03 22.89
N GLU A 3 17.22 9.04 22.55
CA GLU A 3 17.23 9.64 21.21
C GLU A 3 17.74 8.61 20.20
N HIS A 4 17.09 8.50 19.04
CA HIS A 4 17.63 7.78 17.89
C HIS A 4 18.86 8.53 17.40
N VAL A 5 20.03 7.89 17.46
CA VAL A 5 21.32 8.50 17.10
C VAL A 5 21.63 8.28 15.61
N GLU A 6 20.89 7.39 14.96
CA GLU A 6 21.01 7.08 13.55
C GLU A 6 20.49 8.22 12.65
N PRO A 7 21.01 8.37 11.42
CA PRO A 7 20.44 9.29 10.42
C PRO A 7 18.97 8.97 10.13
N ALA A 8 18.13 9.98 9.88
CA ALA A 8 16.73 9.74 9.56
C ALA A 8 16.57 9.19 8.13
N LEU A 9 15.70 8.18 7.93
CA LEU A 9 15.49 7.58 6.59
C LEU A 9 14.99 8.63 5.59
N LYS A 10 14.02 9.47 6.00
CA LYS A 10 13.51 10.59 5.20
C LYS A 10 14.57 11.60 4.77
N GLU A 11 15.64 11.77 5.55
CA GLU A 11 16.75 12.68 5.22
C GLU A 11 17.71 12.00 4.25
N LEU A 12 18.02 10.73 4.51
CA LEU A 12 18.88 9.92 3.66
C LEU A 12 18.35 9.82 2.21
N PHE A 13 17.04 9.67 2.03
CA PHE A 13 16.40 9.54 0.72
C PHE A 13 15.68 10.81 0.24
N ALA A 14 15.95 11.97 0.85
CA ALA A 14 15.22 13.21 0.55
C ALA A 14 15.28 13.65 -0.93
N ALA A 15 16.36 13.31 -1.63
CA ALA A 15 16.55 13.59 -3.05
C ALA A 15 16.04 12.49 -3.98
N ASP A 16 15.63 11.34 -3.43
CA ASP A 16 15.25 10.16 -4.19
C ASP A 16 13.73 9.95 -4.17
N PHE A 17 13.12 9.81 -2.99
CA PHE A 17 11.68 9.52 -2.83
C PHE A 17 11.17 9.79 -1.41
N LYS A 18 9.85 9.84 -1.24
CA LYS A 18 9.23 9.86 0.10
C LYS A 18 9.44 8.52 0.81
N VAL A 19 9.59 8.55 2.13
CA VAL A 19 9.70 7.34 2.97
C VAL A 19 8.52 7.30 3.93
N GLY A 20 7.67 6.30 3.77
CA GLY A 20 6.42 6.14 4.50
C GLY A 20 6.35 4.93 5.42
N ALA A 21 5.40 4.95 6.36
CA ALA A 21 5.02 3.79 7.16
C ALA A 21 3.49 3.67 7.25
N ALA A 22 2.98 2.44 7.18
CA ALA A 22 1.60 2.16 7.58
C ALA A 22 1.45 2.28 9.10
N VAL A 23 0.35 2.89 9.53
CA VAL A 23 0.07 3.18 10.93
C VAL A 23 -1.40 2.98 11.25
N ASN A 24 -1.70 2.84 12.53
CA ASN A 24 -3.04 2.76 13.10
C ASN A 24 -3.04 3.52 14.45
N PRO A 25 -4.20 3.68 15.12
CA PRO A 25 -4.31 4.44 16.36
C PRO A 25 -3.41 3.96 17.51
N LEU A 26 -3.05 2.67 17.53
CA LEU A 26 -2.10 2.09 18.49
C LEU A 26 -0.67 2.50 18.15
N THR A 27 -0.24 2.27 16.91
CA THR A 27 1.16 2.46 16.50
C THR A 27 1.58 3.92 16.44
N ILE A 28 0.67 4.86 16.12
CA ILE A 28 0.98 6.29 16.26
C ILE A 28 1.24 6.71 17.71
N GLY A 29 0.79 5.92 18.69
CA GLY A 29 1.08 6.14 20.11
C GLY A 29 2.34 5.41 20.58
N THR A 30 2.47 4.13 20.25
CA THR A 30 3.60 3.29 20.72
C THR A 30 4.90 3.59 19.96
N GLN A 31 4.84 4.00 18.70
CA GLN A 31 5.97 4.21 17.80
C GLN A 31 6.15 5.69 17.41
N GLU A 32 5.52 6.64 18.11
CA GLU A 32 5.50 8.08 17.73
C GLU A 32 6.90 8.63 17.43
N LEU A 33 7.87 8.40 18.32
CA LEU A 33 9.22 8.95 18.17
C LEU A 33 9.96 8.36 16.95
N LEU A 34 9.79 7.07 16.70
CA LEU A 34 10.37 6.39 15.55
C LEU A 34 9.75 6.93 14.25
N LEU A 35 8.42 7.04 14.22
CA LEU A 35 7.65 7.59 13.10
C LEU A 35 8.10 9.02 12.78
N ALA A 36 8.07 9.90 13.77
CA ALA A 36 8.46 11.31 13.65
C ALA A 36 9.92 11.48 13.21
N ARG A 37 10.81 10.59 13.64
CA ARG A 37 12.22 10.62 13.27
C ARG A 37 12.44 10.19 11.82
N HIS A 38 11.95 9.02 11.41
CA HIS A 38 12.40 8.38 10.18
C HIS A 38 11.50 8.61 8.96
N PHE A 39 10.23 8.93 9.14
CA PHE A 39 9.24 8.92 8.05
C PHE A 39 8.69 10.31 7.74
N ASN A 40 8.35 10.55 6.47
CA ASN A 40 7.74 11.78 5.97
C ASN A 40 6.42 11.54 5.22
N SER A 41 5.90 10.31 5.28
CA SER A 41 4.57 9.94 4.81
C SER A 41 3.97 8.88 5.75
N ILE A 42 2.65 8.84 5.87
CA ILE A 42 1.94 7.72 6.51
C ILE A 42 0.81 7.18 5.64
N THR A 43 0.40 5.95 5.89
CA THR A 43 -0.80 5.31 5.32
C THR A 43 -1.61 4.72 6.47
N ALA A 44 -2.92 4.88 6.47
CA ALA A 44 -3.78 4.17 7.42
C ALA A 44 -3.82 2.67 7.06
N GLU A 45 -3.42 1.79 7.97
CA GLU A 45 -3.37 0.35 7.72
C GLU A 45 -4.78 -0.22 7.46
N ASN A 46 -5.79 0.26 8.19
CA ASN A 46 -7.17 -0.18 8.04
C ASN A 46 -8.21 0.94 8.12
N GLU A 47 -7.91 2.04 8.80
CA GLU A 47 -8.88 3.03 9.26
C GLU A 47 -9.50 3.84 8.10
N MET A 48 -8.89 3.80 6.92
CA MET A 48 -9.40 4.43 5.69
C MET A 48 -9.96 3.43 4.67
N LYS A 49 -10.07 2.14 5.01
CA LYS A 49 -10.75 1.16 4.15
C LYS A 49 -12.26 1.38 4.19
N PHE A 50 -12.95 0.96 3.13
CA PHE A 50 -14.38 1.22 2.93
C PHE A 50 -15.22 0.89 4.17
N ALA A 51 -15.14 -0.33 4.70
CA ALA A 51 -15.97 -0.75 5.85
C ALA A 51 -15.64 0.01 7.15
N SER A 52 -14.44 0.58 7.27
CA SER A 52 -14.05 1.39 8.43
C SER A 52 -14.55 2.82 8.34
N LEU A 53 -14.66 3.37 7.12
CA LEU A 53 -15.16 4.73 6.89
C LEU A 53 -16.67 4.79 6.68
N HIS A 54 -17.24 3.77 6.05
CA HIS A 54 -18.63 3.76 5.56
C HIS A 54 -19.30 2.40 5.87
N PRO A 55 -19.46 2.07 7.17
CA PRO A 55 -19.92 0.75 7.61
C PRO A 55 -21.36 0.42 7.19
N GLU A 56 -22.22 1.44 7.05
CA GLU A 56 -23.64 1.31 6.67
C GLU A 56 -24.05 2.43 5.72
N GLU A 57 -25.11 2.22 4.93
CA GLU A 57 -25.63 3.24 4.02
C GLU A 57 -25.99 4.52 4.78
N GLY A 58 -25.45 5.66 4.35
CA GLY A 58 -25.63 6.96 5.01
C GLY A 58 -24.88 7.18 6.32
N THR A 59 -24.10 6.21 6.82
CA THR A 59 -23.35 6.33 8.08
C THR A 59 -21.85 6.32 7.82
N TYR A 60 -21.18 7.42 8.18
CA TYR A 60 -19.72 7.52 8.11
C TYR A 60 -19.08 7.60 9.50
N THR A 61 -17.94 6.93 9.67
CA THR A 61 -17.13 6.89 10.89
C THR A 61 -15.72 7.34 10.57
N PHE A 62 -15.44 8.64 10.77
CA PHE A 62 -14.18 9.28 10.40
C PHE A 62 -13.18 9.41 11.56
N GLU A 63 -13.60 9.07 12.78
CA GLU A 63 -12.88 9.44 14.01
C GLU A 63 -11.43 8.95 14.03
N GLU A 64 -11.20 7.67 13.69
CA GLU A 64 -9.84 7.10 13.71
C GLU A 64 -9.01 7.59 12.51
N ALA A 65 -9.62 7.75 11.33
CA ALA A 65 -8.94 8.30 10.16
C ALA A 65 -8.55 9.79 10.36
N ASP A 66 -9.41 10.59 10.99
CA ASP A 66 -9.15 11.98 11.37
C ASP A 66 -7.98 12.06 12.36
N ARG A 67 -7.91 11.12 13.32
CA ARG A 67 -6.81 11.03 14.29
C ARG A 67 -5.47 10.77 13.60
N LEU A 68 -5.45 9.92 12.57
CA LEU A 68 -4.24 9.67 11.78
C LEU A 68 -3.86 10.90 10.93
N ALA A 69 -4.84 11.57 10.30
CA ALA A 69 -4.60 12.82 9.57
C ALA A 69 -4.06 13.93 10.49
N GLU A 70 -4.57 14.03 11.72
CA GLU A 70 -4.05 14.95 12.72
C GLU A 70 -2.61 14.62 13.12
N PHE A 71 -2.27 13.33 13.28
CA PHE A 71 -0.89 12.91 13.52
C PHE A 71 0.04 13.31 12.38
N ALA A 72 -0.38 13.10 11.12
CA ALA A 72 0.38 13.54 9.95
C ALA A 72 0.61 15.06 9.97
N ARG A 73 -0.45 15.85 10.20
CA ARG A 73 -0.34 17.31 10.32
C ARG A 73 0.59 17.75 11.44
N LYS A 74 0.47 17.15 12.62
CA LYS A 74 1.30 17.45 13.81
C LYS A 74 2.80 17.30 13.50
N HIS A 75 3.16 16.29 12.72
CA HIS A 75 4.56 15.96 12.42
C HIS A 75 5.01 16.41 11.01
N GLY A 76 4.17 17.15 10.29
CA GLY A 76 4.48 17.64 8.94
C GLY A 76 4.70 16.50 7.92
N MET A 77 4.00 15.39 8.08
CA MET A 77 4.06 14.24 7.18
C MET A 77 2.98 14.34 6.10
N ALA A 78 3.27 13.81 4.92
CA ALA A 78 2.25 13.54 3.91
C ALA A 78 1.38 12.35 4.34
N MET A 79 0.18 12.21 3.75
CA MET A 79 -0.65 11.03 3.95
C MET A 79 -1.08 10.43 2.61
N ARG A 80 -0.99 9.10 2.51
CA ARG A 80 -1.61 8.32 1.42
C ARG A 80 -2.95 7.79 1.90
N GLY A 81 -3.98 7.98 1.09
CA GLY A 81 -5.30 7.40 1.32
C GLY A 81 -5.37 5.98 0.77
N HIS A 82 -5.72 5.03 1.65
CA HIS A 82 -5.82 3.61 1.33
C HIS A 82 -7.07 3.02 2.00
N THR A 83 -8.09 2.59 1.28
CA THR A 83 -8.30 2.60 -0.18
C THR A 83 -9.79 2.74 -0.49
N LEU A 84 -10.14 3.30 -1.64
CA LEU A 84 -11.53 3.67 -1.96
C LEU A 84 -12.38 2.52 -2.50
N VAL A 85 -11.82 1.69 -3.39
CA VAL A 85 -12.53 0.57 -4.02
C VAL A 85 -11.69 -0.69 -3.90
N TRP A 86 -12.19 -1.65 -3.12
CA TRP A 86 -11.54 -2.93 -2.93
C TRP A 86 -12.57 -4.05 -2.85
N HIS A 87 -12.17 -5.27 -3.20
CA HIS A 87 -13.04 -6.44 -3.11
C HIS A 87 -13.18 -6.96 -1.66
N ASN A 88 -12.23 -6.60 -0.80
CA ASN A 88 -12.19 -6.96 0.61
C ASN A 88 -12.57 -5.77 1.49
N GLN A 89 -12.87 -6.01 2.78
CA GLN A 89 -13.20 -4.99 3.78
C GLN A 89 -14.17 -3.90 3.27
N THR A 90 -15.21 -4.33 2.55
CA THR A 90 -16.26 -3.48 1.98
C THR A 90 -17.61 -4.02 2.44
N GLY A 91 -18.46 -3.13 2.97
CA GLY A 91 -19.73 -3.52 3.60
C GLY A 91 -20.73 -4.12 2.60
N ASP A 92 -21.47 -5.14 3.03
CA ASP A 92 -22.45 -5.84 2.19
C ASP A 92 -23.58 -4.92 1.71
N TRP A 93 -23.92 -3.89 2.50
CA TRP A 93 -24.94 -2.90 2.17
C TRP A 93 -24.70 -2.25 0.80
N LEU A 94 -23.44 -2.08 0.41
CA LEU A 94 -23.05 -1.45 -0.85
C LEU A 94 -23.60 -2.21 -2.06
N PHE A 95 -23.63 -3.55 -1.95
CA PHE A 95 -23.97 -4.46 -3.02
C PHE A 95 -25.41 -4.96 -2.96
N GLN A 96 -26.10 -4.77 -1.84
CA GLN A 96 -27.41 -5.35 -1.58
C GLN A 96 -28.57 -4.35 -1.72
N ASP A 97 -29.68 -4.83 -2.27
CA ASP A 97 -30.98 -4.15 -2.23
C ASP A 97 -31.73 -4.48 -0.93
N SER A 98 -32.89 -3.85 -0.72
CA SER A 98 -33.72 -4.07 0.48
C SER A 98 -34.25 -5.51 0.63
N GLY A 99 -34.21 -6.31 -0.44
CA GLY A 99 -34.61 -7.72 -0.46
C GLY A 99 -33.44 -8.68 -0.24
N GLY A 100 -32.21 -8.18 -0.05
CA GLY A 100 -30.99 -8.98 0.06
C GLY A 100 -30.43 -9.48 -1.27
N GLY A 101 -31.02 -9.08 -2.40
CA GLY A 101 -30.51 -9.33 -3.74
C GLY A 101 -29.42 -8.34 -4.13
N HIS A 102 -28.79 -8.53 -5.28
CA HIS A 102 -27.84 -7.55 -5.82
C HIS A 102 -28.54 -6.28 -6.28
N VAL A 103 -27.96 -5.12 -5.96
CA VAL A 103 -28.37 -3.86 -6.58
C VAL A 103 -28.05 -3.85 -8.08
N SER A 104 -28.66 -2.91 -8.80
CA SER A 104 -28.29 -2.67 -10.20
C SER A 104 -26.90 -2.02 -10.32
N LYS A 105 -26.24 -2.18 -11.48
CA LYS A 105 -24.99 -1.47 -11.82
C LYS A 105 -25.10 0.04 -11.57
N ALA A 106 -26.23 0.65 -11.93
CA ALA A 106 -26.43 2.09 -11.75
C ALA A 106 -26.42 2.49 -10.27
N VAL A 107 -27.09 1.72 -9.42
CA VAL A 107 -27.12 1.96 -7.96
C VAL A 107 -25.75 1.76 -7.34
N LEU A 108 -25.02 0.70 -7.72
CA LEU A 108 -23.66 0.46 -7.24
C LEU A 108 -22.71 1.61 -7.61
N LEU A 109 -22.78 2.09 -8.85
CA LEU A 109 -21.94 3.20 -9.32
C LEU A 109 -22.28 4.51 -8.61
N GLU A 110 -23.55 4.75 -8.29
CA GLU A 110 -23.95 5.95 -7.52
C GLU A 110 -23.44 5.88 -6.08
N ARG A 111 -23.59 4.74 -5.40
CA ARG A 111 -23.04 4.54 -4.05
C ARG A 111 -21.52 4.68 -4.02
N MET A 112 -20.83 4.15 -5.04
CA MET A 112 -19.39 4.33 -5.20
C MET A 112 -19.01 5.80 -5.40
N ARG A 113 -19.79 6.54 -6.21
CA ARG A 113 -19.60 7.97 -6.42
C ARG A 113 -19.73 8.74 -5.10
N GLU A 114 -20.82 8.50 -4.36
CA GLU A 114 -21.09 9.18 -3.08
C GLU A 114 -19.98 8.91 -2.07
N HIS A 115 -19.55 7.65 -1.92
CA HIS A 115 -18.45 7.27 -1.06
C HIS A 115 -17.16 8.02 -1.42
N ILE A 116 -16.75 7.94 -2.68
CA ILE A 116 -15.51 8.57 -3.16
C ILE A 116 -15.56 10.09 -2.96
N HIS A 117 -16.65 10.76 -3.36
CA HIS A 117 -16.79 12.22 -3.20
C HIS A 117 -16.75 12.64 -1.72
N THR A 118 -17.40 11.88 -0.84
CA THR A 118 -17.43 12.20 0.59
C THR A 118 -16.05 12.02 1.23
N VAL A 119 -15.40 10.88 1.00
CA VAL A 119 -14.11 10.54 1.61
C VAL A 119 -12.98 11.40 1.04
N VAL A 120 -12.84 11.47 -0.29
CA VAL A 120 -11.79 12.27 -0.94
C VAL A 120 -12.00 13.75 -0.65
N GLY A 121 -13.23 14.25 -0.74
CA GLY A 121 -13.56 15.65 -0.45
C GLY A 121 -13.24 16.07 0.99
N ARG A 122 -13.40 15.16 1.97
CA ARG A 122 -13.04 15.41 3.37
C ARG A 122 -11.54 15.61 3.55
N TYR A 123 -10.72 14.77 2.91
CA TYR A 123 -9.27 14.71 3.13
C TYR A 123 -8.42 15.40 2.05
N LYS A 124 -9.02 16.19 1.15
CA LYS A 124 -8.33 16.88 0.04
C LYS A 124 -7.13 17.74 0.46
N ASN A 125 -7.07 18.18 1.71
CA ASN A 125 -5.95 18.99 2.23
C ASN A 125 -4.93 18.17 3.03
N ASP A 126 -5.22 16.91 3.32
CA ASP A 126 -4.40 16.02 4.14
C ASP A 126 -3.72 14.93 3.29
N ILE A 127 -4.39 14.47 2.23
CA ILE A 127 -3.97 13.32 1.42
C ILE A 127 -3.41 13.79 0.08
N TYR A 128 -2.18 13.39 -0.24
CA TYR A 128 -1.53 13.72 -1.52
C TYR A 128 -1.76 12.68 -2.61
N ALA A 129 -2.07 11.44 -2.21
CA ALA A 129 -2.23 10.32 -3.12
C ALA A 129 -3.29 9.33 -2.60
N TRP A 130 -4.10 8.80 -3.52
CA TRP A 130 -5.11 7.79 -3.23
C TRP A 130 -4.83 6.49 -3.97
N ASP A 131 -4.86 5.37 -3.25
CA ASP A 131 -5.10 4.05 -3.84
C ASP A 131 -6.60 3.98 -4.17
N VAL A 132 -6.95 4.33 -5.41
CA VAL A 132 -8.35 4.44 -5.85
C VAL A 132 -8.98 3.06 -6.00
N VAL A 133 -8.26 2.15 -6.65
CA VAL A 133 -8.68 0.76 -6.82
C VAL A 133 -7.54 -0.14 -6.36
N ASN A 134 -7.85 -1.04 -5.42
CA ASN A 134 -6.91 -1.99 -4.87
C ASN A 134 -7.22 -3.41 -5.39
N GLU A 135 -6.19 -4.13 -5.83
CA GLU A 135 -6.21 -5.58 -6.09
C GLU A 135 -7.37 -6.05 -6.98
N ALA A 136 -7.66 -5.34 -8.07
CA ALA A 136 -8.74 -5.72 -8.98
C ALA A 136 -8.31 -6.82 -9.98
N VAL A 137 -7.01 -6.96 -10.23
CA VAL A 137 -6.46 -7.96 -11.17
C VAL A 137 -6.46 -9.36 -10.54
N ALA A 138 -6.82 -10.35 -11.34
CA ALA A 138 -6.78 -11.76 -10.91
C ALA A 138 -5.33 -12.27 -10.76
N ASP A 139 -5.04 -12.90 -9.63
CA ASP A 139 -3.72 -13.51 -9.34
C ASP A 139 -3.34 -14.61 -10.33
N GLU A 140 -4.32 -15.39 -10.78
CA GLU A 140 -4.14 -16.58 -11.59
C GLU A 140 -5.15 -16.63 -12.74
N GLY A 141 -5.06 -17.65 -13.59
CA GLY A 141 -5.99 -17.88 -14.69
C GLY A 141 -5.88 -16.87 -15.85
N GLY A 142 -6.80 -16.99 -16.82
CA GLY A 142 -6.81 -16.17 -18.03
C GLY A 142 -7.53 -14.82 -17.89
N ASP A 143 -8.36 -14.66 -16.86
CA ASP A 143 -9.15 -13.44 -16.68
C ASP A 143 -8.28 -12.27 -16.24
N LEU A 144 -8.61 -11.08 -16.74
CA LEU A 144 -7.93 -9.84 -16.36
C LEU A 144 -8.30 -9.44 -14.92
N LEU A 145 -9.60 -9.39 -14.64
CA LEU A 145 -10.12 -8.97 -13.33
C LEU A 145 -10.46 -10.19 -12.47
N ARG A 146 -10.27 -10.04 -11.15
CA ARG A 146 -10.67 -11.05 -10.18
C ARG A 146 -12.20 -11.09 -10.04
N ALA A 147 -12.73 -12.26 -9.69
CA ALA A 147 -14.13 -12.39 -9.30
C ALA A 147 -14.38 -11.66 -7.95
N SER A 148 -15.35 -10.75 -7.95
CA SER A 148 -15.80 -9.96 -6.80
C SER A 148 -17.23 -9.48 -6.98
N LYS A 149 -17.88 -9.03 -5.90
CA LYS A 149 -19.21 -8.40 -5.98
C LYS A 149 -19.23 -7.19 -6.93
N TRP A 150 -18.10 -6.46 -7.03
CA TRP A 150 -17.92 -5.39 -8.02
C TRP A 150 -18.06 -5.90 -9.46
N THR A 151 -17.30 -6.93 -9.84
CA THR A 151 -17.35 -7.49 -11.20
C THR A 151 -18.64 -8.24 -11.50
N GLU A 152 -19.27 -8.85 -10.48
CA GLU A 152 -20.55 -9.54 -10.61
C GLU A 152 -21.69 -8.57 -10.94
N ILE A 153 -21.69 -7.37 -10.34
CA ILE A 153 -22.77 -6.38 -10.50
C ILE A 153 -22.46 -5.38 -11.62
N ALA A 154 -21.24 -4.83 -11.65
CA ALA A 154 -20.86 -3.80 -12.61
C ALA A 154 -20.30 -4.35 -13.93
N GLY A 155 -19.96 -5.64 -13.96
CA GLY A 155 -19.34 -6.30 -15.10
C GLY A 155 -17.81 -6.16 -15.14
N ALA A 156 -17.18 -6.94 -16.02
CA ALA A 156 -15.73 -6.97 -16.21
C ALA A 156 -15.24 -6.03 -17.34
N ASP A 157 -16.07 -5.09 -17.78
CA ASP A 157 -15.81 -4.18 -18.90
C ASP A 157 -14.91 -2.97 -18.53
N LEU A 158 -14.36 -2.94 -17.31
CA LEU A 158 -13.56 -1.87 -16.69
C LEU A 158 -14.31 -0.56 -16.39
N ASP A 159 -15.60 -0.45 -16.70
CA ASP A 159 -16.34 0.82 -16.57
C ASP A 159 -16.37 1.33 -15.12
N PHE A 160 -16.54 0.45 -14.14
CA PHE A 160 -16.54 0.85 -12.73
C PHE A 160 -15.17 1.36 -12.27
N ILE A 161 -14.07 0.81 -12.79
CA ILE A 161 -12.71 1.25 -12.46
C ILE A 161 -12.46 2.63 -13.08
N VAL A 162 -12.81 2.83 -14.35
CA VAL A 162 -12.70 4.14 -15.02
C VAL A 162 -13.51 5.20 -14.25
N LYS A 163 -14.73 4.86 -13.83
CA LYS A 163 -15.57 5.75 -13.02
C LYS A 163 -14.99 6.03 -11.64
N ALA A 164 -14.41 5.05 -10.95
CA ALA A 164 -13.76 5.27 -9.66
C ALA A 164 -12.65 6.31 -9.76
N PHE A 165 -11.78 6.21 -10.77
CA PHE A 165 -10.74 7.22 -11.03
C PHE A 165 -11.34 8.59 -11.38
N ALA A 166 -12.34 8.63 -12.26
CA ALA A 166 -13.02 9.89 -12.61
C ALA A 166 -13.63 10.57 -11.38
N PHE A 167 -14.33 9.82 -10.52
CA PHE A 167 -14.94 10.35 -9.30
C PHE A 167 -13.91 10.85 -8.29
N ALA A 168 -12.78 10.14 -8.14
CA ALA A 168 -11.71 10.59 -7.26
C ALA A 168 -11.09 11.90 -7.76
N HIS A 169 -10.84 12.01 -9.07
CA HIS A 169 -10.32 13.25 -9.67
C HIS A 169 -11.31 14.41 -9.64
N GLU A 170 -12.61 14.13 -9.79
CA GLU A 170 -13.65 15.16 -9.64
C GLU A 170 -13.71 15.71 -8.20
N ALA A 171 -13.49 14.85 -7.20
CA ALA A 171 -13.54 15.22 -5.79
C ALA A 171 -12.27 15.97 -5.34
N ASP A 172 -11.11 15.59 -5.88
CA ASP A 172 -9.83 16.26 -5.68
C ASP A 172 -8.96 16.16 -6.95
N PRO A 173 -8.92 17.22 -7.79
CA PRO A 173 -8.12 17.24 -9.00
C PRO A 173 -6.61 17.26 -8.77
N ASP A 174 -6.15 17.65 -7.57
CA ASP A 174 -4.73 17.80 -7.24
C ASP A 174 -4.12 16.50 -6.68
N ALA A 175 -4.96 15.55 -6.23
CA ALA A 175 -4.52 14.26 -5.73
C ALA A 175 -3.91 13.37 -6.83
N VAL A 176 -2.83 12.66 -6.48
CA VAL A 176 -2.23 11.64 -7.35
C VAL A 176 -3.00 10.32 -7.18
N LEU A 177 -3.45 9.71 -8.28
CA LEU A 177 -4.39 8.59 -8.24
C LEU A 177 -3.70 7.31 -8.70
N PHE A 178 -3.75 6.29 -7.84
CA PHE A 178 -3.04 5.03 -8.02
C PHE A 178 -3.99 3.85 -8.21
N TYR A 179 -3.57 2.91 -9.05
CA TYR A 179 -3.97 1.51 -8.96
C TYR A 179 -2.93 0.77 -8.10
N ASN A 180 -3.34 0.05 -7.06
CA ASN A 180 -2.45 -0.62 -6.10
C ASN A 180 -2.68 -2.15 -6.09
N ASP A 181 -1.62 -2.96 -6.02
CA ASP A 181 -1.74 -4.43 -6.03
C ASP A 181 -0.49 -5.15 -5.50
N TYR A 182 -0.66 -6.38 -5.00
CA TYR A 182 0.42 -7.32 -4.63
C TYR A 182 0.77 -8.29 -5.74
N ASN A 183 1.84 -9.07 -5.57
CA ASN A 183 2.39 -9.98 -6.57
C ASN A 183 2.65 -9.28 -7.92
N GLU A 184 2.80 -7.97 -7.87
CA GLU A 184 2.90 -7.07 -9.02
C GLU A 184 4.17 -7.32 -9.84
N SER A 185 5.19 -7.88 -9.19
CA SER A 185 6.43 -8.27 -9.85
C SER A 185 6.37 -9.64 -10.52
N HIS A 186 5.38 -10.49 -10.19
CA HIS A 186 5.24 -11.81 -10.80
C HIS A 186 4.85 -11.67 -12.28
N PRO A 187 5.56 -12.29 -13.26
CA PRO A 187 5.42 -11.97 -14.68
C PRO A 187 3.99 -12.03 -15.23
N LEU A 188 3.20 -13.03 -14.81
CA LEU A 188 1.81 -13.18 -15.25
C LEU A 188 0.92 -12.02 -14.75
N LYS A 189 1.01 -11.70 -13.45
CA LYS A 189 0.18 -10.66 -12.84
C LYS A 189 0.66 -9.27 -13.26
N ARG A 190 1.98 -9.08 -13.38
CA ARG A 190 2.61 -7.89 -13.95
C ARG A 190 2.00 -7.50 -15.30
N ASP A 191 1.89 -8.47 -16.19
CA ASP A 191 1.39 -8.24 -17.55
C ASP A 191 -0.10 -7.89 -17.57
N LYS A 192 -0.89 -8.48 -16.66
CA LYS A 192 -2.29 -8.12 -16.46
C LYS A 192 -2.46 -6.71 -15.89
N ILE A 193 -1.69 -6.34 -14.86
CA ILE A 193 -1.70 -4.99 -14.29
C ILE A 193 -1.32 -3.95 -15.36
N TYR A 194 -0.30 -4.24 -16.18
CA TYR A 194 0.08 -3.38 -17.29
C TYR A 194 -1.06 -3.24 -18.31
N ALA A 195 -1.72 -4.34 -18.69
CA ALA A 195 -2.85 -4.30 -19.61
C ALA A 195 -4.04 -3.50 -19.06
N LEU A 196 -4.33 -3.63 -17.77
CA LEU A 196 -5.34 -2.82 -17.07
C LEU A 196 -4.97 -1.34 -17.14
N ALA A 197 -3.79 -0.95 -16.64
CA ALA A 197 -3.36 0.44 -16.58
C ALA A 197 -3.33 1.09 -17.98
N LYS A 198 -2.83 0.38 -18.99
CA LYS A 198 -2.87 0.83 -20.38
C LYS A 198 -4.31 1.07 -20.86
N SER A 199 -5.22 0.14 -20.57
CA SER A 199 -6.63 0.26 -20.95
C SER A 199 -7.33 1.44 -20.26
N LEU A 200 -6.97 1.74 -19.01
CA LEU A 200 -7.47 2.90 -18.27
C LEU A 200 -7.01 4.21 -18.92
N LEU A 201 -5.72 4.31 -19.26
CA LEU A 201 -5.16 5.47 -19.99
C LEU A 201 -5.84 5.67 -21.36
N GLU A 202 -6.01 4.61 -22.14
CA GLU A 202 -6.68 4.66 -23.46
C GLU A 202 -8.14 5.08 -23.37
N ARG A 203 -8.80 4.84 -22.23
CA ARG A 203 -10.19 5.23 -21.94
C ARG A 203 -10.30 6.62 -21.29
N GLY A 204 -9.18 7.31 -21.08
CA GLY A 204 -9.14 8.64 -20.48
C GLY A 204 -9.39 8.66 -18.98
N ALA A 205 -9.17 7.55 -18.26
CA ALA A 205 -9.22 7.56 -16.81
C ALA A 205 -8.04 8.41 -16.25
N PRO A 206 -8.27 9.25 -15.22
CA PRO A 206 -7.20 10.05 -14.58
C PRO A 206 -6.35 9.18 -13.65
N ILE A 207 -5.66 8.19 -14.19
CA ILE A 207 -4.66 7.39 -13.47
C ILE A 207 -3.29 8.05 -13.59
N HIS A 208 -2.61 8.22 -12.46
CA HIS A 208 -1.34 8.92 -12.36
C HIS A 208 -0.17 8.01 -11.98
N GLY A 209 -0.46 6.88 -11.32
CA GLY A 209 0.58 5.95 -10.89
C GLY A 209 0.12 4.50 -10.65
N ILE A 210 1.11 3.64 -10.44
CA ILE A 210 0.92 2.25 -9.99
C ILE A 210 1.61 2.07 -8.64
N GLY A 211 0.87 1.57 -7.67
CA GLY A 211 1.34 1.17 -6.36
C GLY A 211 1.77 -0.30 -6.40
N LEU A 212 3.01 -0.55 -6.03
CA LEU A 212 3.56 -1.89 -5.87
C LEU A 212 3.55 -2.23 -4.39
N GLN A 213 2.65 -3.11 -3.93
CA GLN A 213 2.55 -3.42 -2.50
C GLN A 213 3.89 -3.91 -1.97
N ALA A 214 4.59 -4.77 -2.73
CA ALA A 214 5.92 -5.23 -2.36
C ALA A 214 5.95 -6.00 -1.02
N HIS A 215 4.90 -6.77 -0.75
CA HIS A 215 4.89 -7.83 0.27
C HIS A 215 5.82 -8.97 -0.16
N TRP A 216 7.11 -8.82 0.10
CA TRP A 216 8.15 -9.71 -0.39
C TRP A 216 8.75 -10.54 0.74
N ASN A 217 9.59 -11.49 0.37
CA ASN A 217 10.37 -12.26 1.31
C ASN A 217 11.85 -12.30 0.88
N LEU A 218 12.68 -12.98 1.67
CA LEU A 218 14.13 -13.07 1.41
C LEU A 218 14.49 -13.68 0.05
N PHE A 219 13.56 -14.39 -0.59
CA PHE A 219 13.81 -15.27 -1.70
C PHE A 219 13.11 -14.81 -2.98
N ASP A 220 11.90 -14.26 -2.87
CA ASP A 220 11.02 -13.94 -3.98
C ASP A 220 10.40 -12.54 -3.81
N PRO A 221 10.13 -11.82 -4.91
CA PRO A 221 10.51 -12.11 -6.30
C PRO A 221 12.01 -11.90 -6.55
N SER A 222 12.54 -12.33 -7.70
CA SER A 222 13.93 -12.01 -8.07
C SER A 222 14.12 -10.51 -8.32
N LEU A 223 15.35 -9.99 -8.22
CA LEU A 223 15.64 -8.59 -8.55
C LEU A 223 15.33 -8.27 -10.02
N ASP A 224 15.50 -9.24 -10.92
CA ASP A 224 15.20 -9.08 -12.34
C ASP A 224 13.69 -8.96 -12.58
N GLU A 225 12.86 -9.67 -11.82
CA GLU A 225 11.39 -9.53 -11.87
C GLU A 225 10.95 -8.16 -11.37
N ILE A 226 11.52 -7.67 -10.26
CA ILE A 226 11.26 -6.33 -9.73
C ILE A 226 11.64 -5.28 -10.78
N ARG A 227 12.85 -5.40 -11.36
CA ARG A 227 13.35 -4.51 -12.41
C ARG A 227 12.41 -4.49 -13.61
N ALA A 228 12.04 -5.67 -14.11
CA ALA A 228 11.16 -5.80 -15.27
C ALA A 228 9.76 -5.23 -15.01
N ALA A 229 9.25 -5.33 -13.77
CA ALA A 229 7.98 -4.70 -13.38
C ALA A 229 8.09 -3.17 -13.38
N ILE A 230 9.11 -2.61 -12.73
CA ILE A 230 9.37 -1.17 -12.69
C ILE A 230 9.46 -0.61 -14.12
N GLU A 231 10.28 -1.20 -14.99
CA GLU A 231 10.46 -0.74 -16.37
C GLU A 231 9.17 -0.82 -17.17
N LYS A 232 8.43 -1.92 -17.03
CA LYS A 232 7.19 -2.13 -17.77
C LYS A 232 6.12 -1.12 -17.36
N TYR A 233 5.93 -0.87 -16.08
CA TYR A 233 4.96 0.12 -15.61
C TYR A 233 5.37 1.55 -15.94
N ALA A 234 6.65 1.90 -15.76
CA ALA A 234 7.19 3.19 -16.12
C ALA A 234 7.06 3.50 -17.63
N SER A 235 7.05 2.47 -18.49
CA SER A 235 6.86 2.66 -19.94
C SER A 235 5.49 3.25 -20.32
N LEU A 236 4.51 3.25 -19.41
CA LEU A 236 3.21 3.92 -19.58
C LEU A 236 3.26 5.42 -19.25
N GLY A 237 4.40 5.95 -18.79
CA GLY A 237 4.52 7.33 -18.31
C GLY A 237 3.91 7.55 -16.92
N LEU A 238 3.56 6.48 -16.21
CA LEU A 238 3.02 6.51 -14.86
C LEU A 238 4.16 6.56 -13.83
N GLN A 239 3.93 7.26 -12.72
CA GLN A 239 4.83 7.21 -11.57
C GLN A 239 4.60 5.94 -10.75
N LEU A 240 5.62 5.51 -10.01
CA LEU A 240 5.58 4.29 -9.20
C LEU A 240 5.81 4.60 -7.73
N GLN A 241 5.12 3.88 -6.86
CA GLN A 241 5.40 3.87 -5.43
C GLN A 241 5.45 2.44 -4.93
N LEU A 242 6.42 2.12 -4.08
CA LEU A 242 6.27 0.96 -3.19
C LEU A 242 5.35 1.39 -2.06
N THR A 243 4.27 0.66 -1.85
CA THR A 243 3.15 1.10 -1.01
C THR A 243 3.06 0.35 0.31
N GLU A 244 3.53 -0.89 0.36
CA GLU A 244 3.32 -1.81 1.49
C GLU A 244 4.56 -2.68 1.76
N LEU A 245 5.76 -2.12 1.56
CA LEU A 245 7.00 -2.88 1.61
C LEU A 245 7.19 -3.55 2.97
N ASP A 246 7.30 -4.87 2.94
CA ASP A 246 7.78 -5.68 4.03
C ASP A 246 8.65 -6.83 3.47
N MET A 247 9.54 -7.36 4.31
CA MET A 247 10.50 -8.37 3.91
C MET A 247 10.42 -9.56 4.87
N SER A 248 9.40 -10.40 4.67
CA SER A 248 9.19 -11.61 5.45
C SER A 248 10.45 -12.46 5.51
N VAL A 249 10.83 -12.90 6.70
CA VAL A 249 11.95 -13.84 6.87
C VAL A 249 11.60 -15.29 6.51
N PHE A 250 10.31 -15.55 6.27
CA PHE A 250 9.78 -16.85 5.86
C PHE A 250 9.40 -16.83 4.37
N ARG A 251 9.57 -17.98 3.70
CA ARG A 251 8.91 -18.23 2.42
C ARG A 251 7.40 -18.31 2.62
N PHE A 252 6.63 -18.11 1.55
CA PHE A 252 5.18 -18.22 1.63
C PHE A 252 4.69 -19.63 2.00
N ASP A 253 5.40 -20.68 1.55
CA ASP A 253 5.10 -22.07 1.86
C ASP A 253 5.67 -22.55 3.20
N ASP A 254 6.54 -21.77 3.85
CA ASP A 254 7.05 -22.05 5.19
C ASP A 254 5.98 -21.70 6.25
N ARG A 255 5.41 -22.75 6.84
CA ARG A 255 4.34 -22.67 7.85
C ARG A 255 4.82 -22.87 9.28
N ARG A 256 6.13 -22.77 9.54
CA ARG A 256 6.68 -22.82 10.90
C ARG A 256 6.07 -21.72 11.78
N SER A 257 5.87 -22.07 13.04
CA SER A 257 5.30 -21.18 14.08
C SER A 257 6.01 -21.33 15.43
N ASP A 258 7.09 -22.11 15.48
CA ASP A 258 7.88 -22.41 16.68
C ASP A 258 8.98 -21.38 16.96
N LEU A 259 9.37 -20.59 15.95
CA LEU A 259 10.40 -19.57 16.09
C LEU A 259 9.90 -18.39 16.94
N THR A 260 10.63 -18.14 18.03
CA THR A 260 10.44 -16.96 18.90
C THR A 260 11.54 -15.91 18.71
N ALA A 261 12.54 -16.20 17.89
CA ALA A 261 13.60 -15.29 17.47
C ALA A 261 14.10 -15.68 16.06
N PRO A 262 14.71 -14.75 15.29
CA PRO A 262 15.32 -15.08 14.01
C PRO A 262 16.44 -16.10 14.15
N GLU A 263 16.52 -17.05 13.22
CA GLU A 263 17.63 -18.02 13.16
C GLU A 263 18.97 -17.32 12.82
N PRO A 264 20.13 -17.89 13.21
CA PRO A 264 21.43 -17.37 12.80
C PRO A 264 21.52 -17.14 11.28
N GLY A 265 21.98 -15.94 10.89
CA GLY A 265 22.11 -15.52 9.49
C GLY A 265 20.81 -15.05 8.81
N MET A 266 19.65 -15.21 9.44
CA MET A 266 18.37 -14.75 8.88
C MET A 266 18.32 -13.22 8.71
N LEU A 267 18.76 -12.47 9.72
CA LEU A 267 18.80 -11.00 9.66
C LEU A 267 19.90 -10.46 8.74
N GLU A 268 21.01 -11.19 8.54
CA GLU A 268 22.03 -10.78 7.57
C GLU A 268 21.50 -10.94 6.13
N ARG A 269 20.84 -12.06 5.82
CA ARG A 269 20.17 -12.25 4.51
C ARG A 269 19.10 -11.21 4.27
N GLN A 270 18.34 -10.84 5.31
CA GLN A 270 17.39 -9.74 5.23
C GLN A 270 18.09 -8.41 4.92
N ALA A 271 19.23 -8.15 5.55
CA ALA A 271 20.00 -6.93 5.32
C ALA A 271 20.55 -6.86 3.89
N GLU A 272 21.13 -7.95 3.38
CA GLU A 272 21.58 -8.07 1.99
C GLU A 272 20.43 -7.88 1.00
N ARG A 273 19.26 -8.46 1.32
CA ARG A 273 18.07 -8.35 0.48
C ARG A 273 17.54 -6.92 0.42
N TYR A 274 17.43 -6.25 1.56
CA TYR A 274 17.07 -4.82 1.61
C TYR A 274 18.09 -3.96 0.88
N GLU A 275 19.40 -4.21 1.04
CA GLU A 275 20.46 -3.49 0.33
C GLU A 275 20.25 -3.57 -1.19
N ALA A 276 20.03 -4.78 -1.70
CA ALA A 276 19.89 -5.02 -3.12
C ALA A 276 18.62 -4.38 -3.69
N VAL A 277 17.51 -4.45 -2.96
CA VAL A 277 16.25 -3.77 -3.31
C VAL A 277 16.46 -2.27 -3.32
N PHE A 278 16.95 -1.66 -2.25
CA PHE A 278 17.10 -0.19 -2.19
C PHE A 278 18.11 0.34 -3.21
N ARG A 279 19.14 -0.43 -3.57
CA ARG A 279 20.05 -0.07 -4.66
C ARG A 279 19.31 -0.01 -6.00
N LEU A 280 18.44 -0.99 -6.27
CA LEU A 280 17.57 -0.99 -7.43
C LEU A 280 16.60 0.20 -7.40
N LEU A 281 15.94 0.47 -6.27
CA LEU A 281 15.00 1.61 -6.17
C LEU A 281 15.72 2.95 -6.42
N LYS A 282 16.94 3.12 -5.90
CA LYS A 282 17.77 4.31 -6.15
C LYS A 282 18.16 4.45 -7.62
N GLU A 283 18.42 3.34 -8.32
CA GLU A 283 18.66 3.33 -9.77
C GLU A 283 17.46 3.91 -10.54
N TYR A 284 16.23 3.56 -10.11
CA TYR A 284 14.97 4.00 -10.72
C TYR A 284 14.30 5.20 -10.01
N ARG A 285 15.05 5.99 -9.23
CA ARG A 285 14.54 7.19 -8.52
C ARG A 285 13.88 8.24 -9.44
N GLY A 286 14.12 8.17 -10.75
CA GLY A 286 13.44 9.04 -11.73
C GLY A 286 11.96 8.70 -11.96
N VAL A 287 11.52 7.50 -11.60
CA VAL A 287 10.12 7.05 -11.74
C VAL A 287 9.50 6.58 -10.43
N ILE A 288 10.31 6.26 -9.42
CA ILE A 288 9.86 5.90 -8.08
C ILE A 288 9.74 7.16 -7.22
N SER A 289 8.53 7.52 -6.80
CA SER A 289 8.27 8.75 -6.04
C SER A 289 8.09 8.50 -4.53
N GLY A 290 7.93 7.25 -4.10
CA GLY A 290 7.69 6.90 -2.70
C GLY A 290 7.97 5.42 -2.40
N VAL A 291 8.46 5.17 -1.18
CA VAL A 291 8.63 3.84 -0.59
C VAL A 291 7.99 3.86 0.80
N THR A 292 6.87 3.17 0.94
CA THR A 292 6.14 3.01 2.20
C THR A 292 6.33 1.59 2.70
N PHE A 293 6.73 1.45 3.95
CA PHE A 293 6.77 0.17 4.64
C PHE A 293 5.40 -0.15 5.24
N TRP A 294 4.98 -1.41 5.27
CA TRP A 294 3.69 -1.80 5.88
C TRP A 294 3.74 -1.93 7.41
N GLY A 295 4.45 -0.99 8.04
CA GLY A 295 4.71 -0.89 9.47
C GLY A 295 6.03 -0.15 9.71
N ALA A 296 6.29 0.24 10.95
CA ALA A 296 7.52 0.97 11.30
C ALA A 296 8.59 0.10 11.97
N ALA A 297 8.20 -0.91 12.76
CA ALA A 297 9.10 -1.74 13.55
C ALA A 297 8.49 -3.11 13.86
N ASP A 298 9.34 -4.08 14.19
CA ASP A 298 8.96 -5.48 14.35
C ASP A 298 8.06 -5.76 15.57
N ASP A 299 7.81 -4.79 16.46
CA ASP A 299 6.84 -4.92 17.57
C ASP A 299 5.38 -4.92 17.10
N TYR A 300 5.12 -4.53 15.85
CA TYR A 300 3.80 -4.63 15.24
C TYR A 300 3.91 -4.92 13.74
N THR A 301 3.37 -6.06 13.29
CA THR A 301 3.25 -6.41 11.87
C THR A 301 2.07 -7.36 11.65
N TRP A 302 1.31 -7.15 10.57
CA TRP A 302 0.26 -8.07 10.13
C TRP A 302 0.79 -9.49 9.84
N LEU A 303 2.08 -9.63 9.51
CA LEU A 303 2.72 -10.90 9.20
C LEU A 303 2.90 -11.85 10.41
N ASP A 304 2.64 -11.36 11.62
CA ASP A 304 2.53 -12.19 12.83
C ASP A 304 1.27 -13.08 12.77
N ASP A 305 0.22 -12.63 12.07
CA ASP A 305 -1.03 -13.36 11.92
C ASP A 305 -1.32 -13.83 10.48
N PHE A 306 -0.51 -13.42 9.50
CA PHE A 306 -0.65 -13.84 8.11
C PHE A 306 0.67 -14.31 7.47
N PRO A 307 0.64 -15.38 6.64
CA PRO A 307 -0.47 -16.31 6.42
C PRO A 307 -0.51 -17.45 7.46
N VAL A 308 0.21 -17.34 8.56
CA VAL A 308 0.20 -18.28 9.69
C VAL A 308 -0.22 -17.50 10.93
N ARG A 309 -1.35 -17.86 11.52
CA ARG A 309 -1.90 -17.14 12.67
C ARG A 309 -1.05 -17.35 13.93
N GLY A 310 -0.75 -16.27 14.66
CA GLY A 310 -0.06 -16.30 15.94
C GLY A 310 1.42 -16.70 15.89
N ARG A 311 2.10 -16.56 14.75
CA ARG A 311 3.57 -16.67 14.68
C ARG A 311 4.22 -15.31 14.95
N LYS A 312 5.56 -15.27 15.02
CA LYS A 312 6.32 -14.02 14.96
C LYS A 312 7.05 -13.89 13.62
N ASN A 313 7.04 -12.71 13.03
CA ASN A 313 7.86 -12.29 11.90
C ASN A 313 8.66 -11.02 12.26
N TRP A 314 9.72 -10.74 11.50
CA TRP A 314 10.64 -9.61 11.75
C TRP A 314 10.95 -8.85 10.46
N PRO A 315 9.97 -8.24 9.78
CA PRO A 315 10.13 -7.82 8.40
C PRO A 315 10.78 -6.45 8.20
N PHE A 316 10.93 -5.61 9.24
CA PHE A 316 11.24 -4.18 9.08
C PHE A 316 12.71 -3.82 9.35
N LEU A 317 13.04 -2.53 9.27
CA LEU A 317 14.38 -2.02 9.53
C LEU A 317 14.67 -1.81 11.02
N PHE A 318 13.64 -1.83 11.87
CA PHE A 318 13.74 -1.60 13.31
C PHE A 318 13.19 -2.79 14.10
N ASP A 319 13.88 -3.15 15.18
CA ASP A 319 13.49 -4.27 16.05
C ASP A 319 12.30 -3.93 16.97
N GLU A 320 11.85 -4.90 17.75
CA GLU A 320 10.74 -4.76 18.72
C GLU A 320 11.01 -3.72 19.83
N ARG A 321 12.24 -3.19 19.92
CA ARG A 321 12.65 -2.14 20.85
C ARG A 321 12.98 -0.83 20.12
N HIS A 322 12.56 -0.73 18.86
CA HIS A 322 12.76 0.40 17.95
C HIS A 322 14.23 0.74 17.68
N ARG A 323 15.13 -0.24 17.80
CA ARG A 323 16.56 -0.08 17.46
C ARG A 323 16.80 -0.51 16.04
N SER A 324 17.77 0.12 15.37
CA SER A 324 18.16 -0.29 14.02
C SER A 324 18.60 -1.76 13.97
N LYS A 325 18.14 -2.45 12.93
CA LYS A 325 18.61 -3.80 12.55
C LYS A 325 19.76 -3.68 11.54
N PRO A 326 20.55 -4.73 11.28
CA PRO A 326 21.56 -4.72 10.22
C PRO A 326 21.03 -4.25 8.86
N ALA A 327 19.75 -4.54 8.56
CA ALA A 327 19.08 -4.06 7.36
C ALA A 327 19.03 -2.52 7.25
N PHE A 328 18.82 -1.81 8.37
CA PHE A 328 18.86 -0.36 8.39
C PHE A 328 20.23 0.16 7.95
N ASP A 329 21.32 -0.38 8.50
CA ASP A 329 22.68 0.08 8.20
C ASP A 329 23.02 -0.11 6.71
N ARG A 330 22.60 -1.24 6.13
CA ARG A 330 22.75 -1.49 4.69
C ARG A 330 21.96 -0.51 3.84
N VAL A 331 20.70 -0.26 4.18
CA VAL A 331 19.84 0.72 3.48
C VAL A 331 20.41 2.13 3.58
N ALA A 332 20.88 2.53 4.76
CA ALA A 332 21.53 3.82 4.95
C ALA A 332 22.83 3.95 4.13
N GLY A 333 23.62 2.88 4.04
CA GLY A 333 24.81 2.82 3.19
C GLY A 333 24.50 3.05 1.70
N VAL A 334 23.37 2.51 1.20
CA VAL A 334 22.92 2.75 -0.18
C VAL A 334 22.59 4.22 -0.43
N ALA A 335 21.99 4.91 0.53
CA ALA A 335 21.66 6.33 0.37
C ALA A 335 22.93 7.21 0.26
N LEU A 336 23.96 6.88 1.03
CA LEU A 336 25.21 7.65 1.11
C LEU A 336 26.20 7.39 -0.04
N GLY A 337 26.08 6.25 -0.74
CA GLY A 337 26.93 5.86 -1.88
C GLY A 337 26.39 6.28 -3.23
#